data_AF-A0A177L759-F1
#
_entry.id   AF-A0A177L759-F1
#
_cell.length_a   1.000
_cell.length_b   1.000
_cell.length_c   1.000
_cell.angle_alpha   90.00
_cell.angle_beta   90.00
_cell.angle_gamma   90.00
#
_symmetry.space_group_name_H-M   'P 1'
#
loop_
_entity.id
_entity.type
_entity.pdbx_description
1 polymer ?
#
loop_
_entity_poly.entity_id
_entity_poly.type
_entity_poly.pdbx_seq_one_letter_code
_entity_poly.pdbx_strand_id
1 'polypeptide(L)' 'MAQQPFDQEFGSIPDQASIMEPGYAGTDPAEVQQEIASDVARGVGAMTSREAGHLRFRSRR' A
#
# COMPACT_ATOMS: atom_id res chain seq x y z
N MET A 1 -6.08 -28.09 -32.76
CA MET A 1 -5.42 -27.10 -31.87
C MET A 1 -6.26 -27.03 -30.61
N ALA A 2 -5.83 -27.73 -29.56
CA ALA A 2 -6.54 -27.76 -28.28
C ALA A 2 -6.23 -26.48 -27.50
N GLN A 3 -7.27 -25.74 -27.14
CA GLN A 3 -7.17 -24.64 -26.18
C GLN A 3 -7.09 -25.27 -24.79
N GLN A 4 -5.95 -25.09 -24.13
CA GLN A 4 -5.74 -25.48 -22.74
C GLN A 4 -6.44 -24.46 -21.82
N PRO A 5 -7.23 -24.88 -20.81
CA PRO A 5 -7.75 -23.95 -19.81
C PRO A 5 -6.59 -23.46 -18.92
N PHE A 6 -6.48 -22.14 -18.75
CA PHE A 6 -5.59 -21.53 -17.78
C PHE A 6 -6.16 -21.74 -16.38
N ASP A 7 -5.90 -22.90 -15.78
CA ASP A 7 -6.06 -23.12 -14.35
C ASP A 7 -4.84 -22.51 -13.64
N GLN A 8 -4.74 -21.18 -13.64
CA GLN A 8 -3.76 -20.48 -12.82
C GLN A 8 -4.38 -20.26 -11.45
N GLU A 9 -4.14 -21.23 -10.56
CA GLU A 9 -4.48 -21.23 -9.14
C GLU A 9 -3.85 -20.00 -8.46
N PHE A 10 -4.53 -18.86 -8.53
CA PHE A 10 -4.29 -17.75 -7.61
C PHE A 10 -4.77 -18.25 -6.24
N GLY A 11 -3.82 -18.72 -5.43
CA GLY A 11 -4.06 -19.16 -4.06
C GLY A 11 -5.02 -18.20 -3.37
N SER A 12 -6.04 -18.77 -2.73
CA SER A 12 -7.10 -18.06 -2.01
C SER A 12 -6.54 -16.85 -1.26
N ILE A 13 -6.89 -15.64 -1.71
CA ILE A 13 -6.55 -14.41 -0.98
C ILE A 13 -7.20 -14.54 0.40
N PRO A 14 -6.43 -14.52 1.50
CA PRO A 14 -7.00 -14.61 2.84
C PRO A 14 -8.02 -13.49 3.02
N ASP A 15 -9.06 -13.75 3.84
CA ASP A 15 -10.11 -12.77 4.13
C ASP A 15 -9.49 -11.39 4.35
N GLN A 16 -9.94 -10.39 3.60
CA GLN A 16 -9.33 -9.04 3.61
C GLN A 16 -9.30 -8.43 5.02
N ALA A 17 -10.16 -8.91 5.92
CA ALA A 17 -10.16 -8.58 7.33
C ALA A 17 -8.91 -9.06 8.08
N SER A 18 -8.38 -10.25 7.75
CA SER A 18 -7.17 -10.82 8.37
C SER A 18 -5.92 -10.01 7.99
N ILE A 19 -5.89 -9.41 6.79
CA ILE A 19 -4.78 -8.54 6.35
C ILE A 19 -4.62 -7.30 7.25
N MET A 20 -5.70 -6.87 7.89
CA MET A 20 -5.72 -5.72 8.78
C MET A 20 -5.46 -6.08 10.26
N GLU A 21 -5.28 -7.37 10.59
CA GLU A 21 -4.93 -7.75 11.96
C GLU A 21 -3.52 -7.27 12.32
N PRO A 22 -3.34 -6.68 13.52
CA PRO A 22 -2.00 -6.33 14.01
C PRO A 22 -1.08 -7.56 14.00
N GLY A 23 0.12 -7.40 13.44
CA GLY A 23 1.10 -8.49 13.34
C GLY A 23 0.97 -9.36 12.08
N TYR A 24 -0.11 -9.23 11.29
CA TYR A 24 -0.26 -9.93 10.02
C TYR A 24 0.88 -9.64 9.04
N ALA A 25 1.29 -8.37 8.95
CA ALA A 25 2.37 -7.92 8.09
C ALA A 25 3.76 -8.39 8.53
N GLY A 26 3.90 -8.94 9.75
CA GLY A 26 5.19 -9.39 10.29
C GLY A 26 6.23 -8.29 10.49
N THR A 27 5.81 -7.02 10.50
CA THR A 27 6.70 -5.85 10.61
C THR A 27 7.01 -5.53 12.08
N ASP A 28 8.24 -5.11 12.37
CA ASP A 28 8.63 -4.59 13.69
C ASP A 28 8.20 -3.12 13.85
N PRO A 29 7.37 -2.77 14.86
CA PRO A 29 6.96 -1.39 15.11
C PRO A 29 8.13 -0.42 15.35
N ALA A 30 9.25 -0.88 15.92
CA ALA A 30 10.41 -0.04 16.21
C ALA A 30 11.22 0.26 14.95
N GLU A 31 11.30 -0.69 14.02
CA GLU A 31 11.94 -0.51 12.71
C GLU A 31 11.10 0.44 11.85
N VAL A 32 9.79 0.20 11.74
CA VAL A 32 8.87 1.04 10.97
C VAL A 32 8.90 2.50 11.45
N GLN A 33 9.00 2.75 12.76
CA GLN A 33 9.14 4.10 13.30
C GLN A 33 10.43 4.80 12.83
N GLN A 34 11.55 4.07 12.80
CA GLN A 34 12.83 4.60 12.32
C GLN A 34 12.80 4.90 10.83
N GLU A 35 12.20 4.01 10.04
CA GLU A 35 12.00 4.21 8.60
C GLU A 35 11.15 5.45 8.31
N ILE A 36 10.00 5.60 8.99
CA ILE A 36 9.14 6.78 8.84
C ILE A 36 9.89 8.06 9.18
N ALA A 37 10.66 8.09 10.27
CA ALA A 37 11.46 9.26 10.63
C ALA A 37 12.49 9.59 9.55
N SER A 38 13.12 8.57 8.98
CA SER A 38 14.06 8.70 7.86
C SER A 38 13.40 9.26 6.60
N ASP A 39 12.23 8.73 6.26
CA ASP A 39 11.45 9.12 5.09
C ASP A 39 10.93 10.54 5.19
N VAL A 40 10.42 10.92 6.36
CA VAL A 40 10.03 12.31 6.66
C VAL A 40 11.23 13.25 6.51
N ALA A 41 12.40 12.88 7.03
CA ALA A 41 13.61 13.70 6.89
C ALA A 41 14.06 13.85 5.43
N ARG A 42 13.81 12.84 4.58
CA ARG A 42 14.05 12.88 3.13
C ARG A 42 12.92 13.53 2.33
N GLY A 43 11.82 13.90 2.97
CA GLY A 43 10.62 14.41 2.30
C GLY A 43 9.86 13.36 1.49
N VAL A 44 10.10 12.06 1.71
CA VAL A 44 9.36 10.98 1.08
C VAL A 44 7.93 11.02 1.61
N GLY A 45 6.96 11.12 0.70
CA GLY A 45 5.54 11.29 1.07
C GLY A 45 5.19 12.69 1.60
N ALA A 46 6.14 13.63 1.68
CA ALA A 46 5.86 15.01 2.01
C ALA A 46 5.20 15.70 0.81
N MET A 47 3.88 15.83 0.85
CA MET A 47 3.12 16.58 -0.13
C MET A 47 2.83 17.98 0.41
N THR A 48 3.16 19.02 -0.35
CA THR A 48 2.83 20.38 0.08
C THR A 48 1.32 20.62 -0.02
N SER A 49 0.77 21.51 0.81
CA SER A 49 -0.67 21.85 0.81
C SER A 49 -1.19 22.30 -0.56
N ARG A 50 -0.33 22.96 -1.34
CA ARG A 50 -0.62 23.35 -2.72
C ARG A 50 -0.77 22.13 -3.63
N GLU A 51 0.17 21.19 -3.59
CA GLU A 51 0.14 19.96 -4.40
C GLU A 51 -1.04 19.06 -4.03
N ALA A 52 -1.33 18.91 -2.74
CA ALA A 52 -2.51 18.19 -2.25
C ALA A 52 -3.83 18.83 -2.73
N GLY A 53 -3.90 20.17 -2.72
CA GLY A 53 -5.04 20.92 -3.24
C GLY A 53 -5.30 20.67 -4.73
N HIS A 54 -4.23 20.55 -5.53
CA HIS A 54 -4.34 20.24 -6.96
C HIS A 54 -4.85 18.82 -7.23
N LEU A 55 -4.49 17.83 -6.41
CA LEU A 55 -5.02 16.46 -6.54
C LEU A 55 -6.53 16.40 -6.27
N ARG A 56 -7.00 17.10 -5.22
CA ARG A 56 -8.45 17.22 -4.91
C ARG A 56 -9.23 17.85 -6.06
N PHE A 57 -8.64 18.83 -6.76
CA PHE A 57 -9.28 19.46 -7.91
C PHE A 57 -9.30 18.55 -9.14
N ARG A 58 -8.21 17.80 -9.40
CA ARG A 58 -8.13 16.84 -10.50
C ARG A 58 -9.10 15.66 -10.36
N SER A 59 -9.41 15.24 -9.13
CA SER A 59 -10.36 14.14 -8.86
C SER A 59 -11.84 14.51 -9.09
N ARG A 60 -12.15 15.74 -9.50
CA ARG A 60 -13.52 16.28 -9.60
C ARG A 60 -13.92 16.76 -10.99
N ARG A 61 -13.19 16.36 -12.03
CA ARG A 61 -13.50 16.72 -13.42
C ARG A 61 -13.99 15.53 -14.21
#